data_AF-A0A2W7A0C8-F1
#
_entry.id   AF-A0A2W7A0C8-F1
#
_cell.length_a   1.000
_cell.length_b   1.000
_cell.length_c   1.000
_cell.angle_alpha   90.00
_cell.angle_beta   90.00
_cell.angle_gamma   90.00
#
_symmetry.space_group_name_H-M   'P 1'
#
loop_
_entity.id
_entity.type
_entity.pdbx_description
1 polymer ?
#
loop_
_entity_poly.entity_id
_entity_poly.type
_entity_poly.pdbx_seq_one_letter_code
_entity_poly.pdbx_strand_id
1 'polypeptide(L)'
;MDFPMASSQPDVRKEALVALTAQFVKQGHPPSYAQHMATASIFQADLELRNAQFSRLIAWLKETHADIYPEALEIAEAVRQEFEKRVIGEF
;
A
#
# COMPACT_ATOMS: atom_id res chain seq x y z
N MET A 1 5.14 -0.24 24.91
CA MET A 1 5.86 -1.05 23.90
C MET A 1 6.38 -0.08 22.86
N ASP A 2 7.69 0.18 22.86
CA ASP A 2 8.32 0.98 21.82
C ASP A 2 8.49 0.11 20.58
N PHE A 3 7.73 0.40 19.53
CA PHE A 3 8.03 -0.15 18.21
C PHE A 3 9.24 0.63 17.68
N PRO A 4 10.39 -0.03 17.43
CA PRO A 4 11.53 0.64 16.85
C PRO A 4 11.20 1.02 15.40
N MET A 5 10.61 2.20 15.21
CA MET A 5 10.33 2.79 13.90
C MET A 5 11.53 3.61 13.45
N ALA A 6 12.57 2.91 13.01
CA ALA A 6 13.54 3.41 12.04
C ALA A 6 14.36 2.21 11.58
N SER A 7 13.82 1.45 10.64
CA SER A 7 14.63 0.45 9.95
C SER A 7 15.66 1.21 9.11
N SER A 8 16.93 0.96 9.39
CA SER A 8 18.09 1.21 8.54
C SER A 8 18.02 0.33 7.28
N GLN A 9 16.87 0.32 6.60
CA GLN A 9 16.73 -0.36 5.33
C GLN A 9 17.48 0.46 4.27
N PRO A 10 18.27 -0.19 3.39
CA PRO A 10 18.78 0.45 2.18
C PRO A 10 17.64 1.18 1.49
N ASP A 11 17.95 2.22 0.75
CA ASP A 11 16.93 3.05 0.10
C ASP A 11 16.35 2.35 -1.15
N VAL A 12 15.84 1.14 -0.96
CA VAL A 12 15.27 0.24 -1.97
C VAL A 12 14.20 0.96 -2.78
N ARG A 13 13.46 1.89 -2.16
CA ARG A 13 12.50 2.74 -2.86
C ARG A 13 13.18 3.72 -3.82
N LYS A 14 14.27 4.37 -3.43
CA LYS A 14 15.04 5.23 -4.34
C LYS A 14 15.69 4.43 -5.46
N GLU A 15 16.24 3.25 -5.16
CA GLU A 15 16.82 2.37 -6.16
C GLU A 15 15.77 1.88 -7.17
N ALA A 16 14.59 1.46 -6.68
CA ALA A 16 13.46 1.06 -7.52
C ALA A 16 12.96 2.23 -8.39
N LEU A 17 12.88 3.44 -7.82
CA LEU A 17 12.47 4.63 -8.55
C LEU A 17 13.42 4.92 -9.72
N VAL A 18 14.73 4.88 -9.47
CA VAL A 18 15.76 5.09 -10.50
C VAL A 18 15.66 4.01 -11.58
N ALA A 19 15.59 2.74 -11.19
CA ALA A 19 15.54 1.62 -12.11
C ALA A 19 14.29 1.65 -13.01
N LEU A 20 13.10 1.86 -12.41
CA LEU A 20 11.84 1.95 -13.14
C LEU A 20 11.79 3.17 -14.05
N THR A 21 12.27 4.33 -13.60
CA THR A 21 12.34 5.54 -14.44
C THR A 21 13.22 5.27 -15.67
N ALA A 22 14.40 4.66 -15.49
CA ALA A 22 15.28 4.31 -16.60
C ALA A 22 14.63 3.29 -17.55
N GLN A 23 13.86 2.34 -17.03
CA GLN A 23 13.11 1.38 -17.84
C GLN A 23 12.04 2.07 -18.68
N PHE A 24 11.24 2.97 -18.11
CA PHE A 24 10.20 3.70 -18.83
C PHE A 24 10.79 4.67 -19.87
N VAL A 25 11.93 5.31 -19.59
CA VAL A 25 12.65 6.11 -20.59
C VAL A 25 13.11 5.23 -21.76
N LYS A 26 13.65 4.03 -21.50
CA LYS A 26 14.02 3.07 -22.55
C LYS A 26 12.82 2.61 -23.39
N GLN A 27 11.60 2.64 -22.84
CA GLN A 27 10.37 2.35 -23.57
C GLN A 27 9.86 3.55 -24.40
N GLY A 28 10.54 4.70 -24.36
CA GLY A 28 10.23 5.88 -25.16
C GLY A 28 9.44 6.96 -24.43
N HIS A 29 9.21 6.81 -23.12
CA HIS A 29 8.51 7.83 -22.34
C HIS A 29 9.40 9.04 -22.03
N PRO A 30 8.87 10.29 -22.07
CA PRO A 30 9.59 11.47 -21.61
C PRO A 30 10.06 11.31 -20.15
N PRO A 31 11.25 11.82 -19.77
CA PRO A 31 11.81 11.60 -18.43
C PRO A 31 10.90 11.98 -17.25
N SER A 32 10.20 13.12 -17.34
CA SER A 32 9.26 13.55 -16.30
C SER A 32 8.06 12.61 -16.19
N TYR A 33 7.53 12.16 -17.33
CA TYR A 33 6.42 11.21 -17.38
C TYR A 33 6.83 9.83 -16.86
N ALA A 34 8.02 9.35 -17.26
CA ALA A 34 8.61 8.11 -16.77
C ALA A 34 8.79 8.10 -15.24
N GLN A 35 9.17 9.22 -14.64
CA GLN A 35 9.30 9.35 -13.19
C GLN A 35 7.93 9.26 -12.48
N HIS A 36 6.89 9.88 -13.03
CA HIS A 36 5.53 9.76 -12.50
C HIS A 36 5.02 8.32 -12.61
N MET A 37 5.26 7.64 -13.74
CA MET A 37 4.94 6.23 -13.91
C MET A 37 5.65 5.35 -12.89
N ALA A 38 6.97 5.52 -12.72
CA ALA A 38 7.74 4.78 -11.72
C ALA A 38 7.21 4.97 -10.30
N THR A 39 6.86 6.20 -9.95
CA THR A 39 6.27 6.54 -8.66
C THR A 39 4.92 5.85 -8.47
N ALA A 40 4.03 5.94 -9.45
CA ALA A 40 2.72 5.28 -9.42
C ALA A 40 2.84 3.75 -9.33
N SER A 41 3.77 3.14 -10.08
CA SER A 41 4.03 1.70 -10.01
C SER A 41 4.50 1.24 -8.64
N ILE A 42 5.39 2.00 -7.98
CA ILE A 42 5.83 1.69 -6.61
C ILE A 42 4.66 1.80 -5.63
N PHE A 43 3.87 2.88 -5.71
CA PHE A 43 2.69 3.03 -4.86
C PHE A 43 1.68 1.90 -5.07
N GLN A 44 1.44 1.50 -6.32
CA GLN A 44 0.55 0.40 -6.64
C GLN A 44 1.02 -0.93 -6.03
N ALA A 45 2.32 -1.25 -6.15
CA ALA A 45 2.89 -2.44 -5.55
C ALA A 45 2.77 -2.44 -4.01
N ASP A 46 2.99 -1.29 -3.37
CA ASP A 46 2.82 -1.13 -1.92
C ASP A 46 1.35 -1.33 -1.48
N LEU A 47 0.38 -0.85 -2.27
CA LEU A 47 -1.04 -1.07 -2.02
C LEU A 47 -1.44 -2.54 -2.17
N GLU A 48 -0.93 -3.21 -3.21
CA GLU A 48 -1.17 -4.65 -3.42
C GLU A 48 -0.62 -5.50 -2.28
N LEU A 49 0.59 -5.20 -1.81
CA LEU A 49 1.18 -5.88 -0.66
C LEU A 49 0.31 -5.70 0.60
N ARG A 50 -0.12 -4.46 0.88
CA ARG A 50 -1.00 -4.19 2.02
C ARG A 50 -2.33 -4.92 1.91
N ASN A 51 -2.95 -4.92 0.74
CA ASN A 51 -4.20 -5.63 0.50
C ASN A 51 -4.04 -7.14 0.72
N ALA A 52 -2.93 -7.74 0.24
CA ALA A 52 -2.63 -9.15 0.47
C ALA A 52 -2.43 -9.45 1.97
N GLN A 53 -1.71 -8.59 2.70
CA GLN A 53 -1.50 -8.71 4.14
C GLN A 53 -2.82 -8.67 4.91
N PHE A 54 -3.67 -7.67 4.66
CA PHE A 54 -4.98 -7.55 5.31
C PHE A 54 -5.92 -8.70 4.95
N SER A 55 -5.96 -9.10 3.69
CA SER A 55 -6.80 -10.22 3.25
C SER A 55 -6.42 -11.50 3.99
N ARG A 56 -5.11 -11.75 4.15
CA ARG A 56 -4.62 -12.93 4.88
C ARG A 56 -4.90 -12.84 6.39
N LEU A 57 -4.79 -11.64 6.97
CA LEU A 57 -5.13 -11.41 8.38
C LEU A 57 -6.63 -11.66 8.64
N ILE A 58 -7.51 -11.12 7.80
CA ILE A 58 -8.96 -11.31 7.91
C ILE A 58 -9.34 -12.79 7.74
N ALA A 59 -8.73 -13.48 6.78
CA ALA A 59 -8.93 -14.92 6.62
C ALA A 59 -8.50 -15.71 7.87
N TRP A 60 -7.34 -15.38 8.43
CA TRP A 60 -6.85 -16.01 9.66
C TRP A 60 -7.78 -15.76 10.86
N LEU A 61 -8.30 -14.53 11.01
CA LEU A 61 -9.29 -14.20 12.05
C LEU A 61 -10.56 -15.04 11.91
N LYS A 62 -11.06 -15.21 10.68
CA LYS A 62 -12.24 -16.04 10.40
C LYS A 62 -12.06 -17.49 10.83
N GLU A 63 -10.87 -18.05 10.60
CA GLU A 63 -10.56 -19.45 10.88
C GLU A 63 -10.21 -19.70 12.36
N THR A 64 -9.51 -18.76 13.00
CA THR A 64 -8.89 -18.97 14.32
C THR A 64 -9.60 -18.24 15.45
N HIS A 65 -10.27 -17.12 15.15
CA HIS A 65 -10.82 -16.18 16.12
C HIS A 65 -12.23 -15.73 15.69
N ALA A 66 -13.13 -16.71 15.49
CA ALA A 66 -14.49 -16.49 14.99
C ALA A 66 -15.36 -15.62 15.92
N ASP A 67 -14.99 -15.51 17.19
CA ASP A 67 -15.63 -14.67 18.20
C ASP A 67 -15.45 -13.17 17.93
N ILE A 68 -14.28 -12.75 17.44
CA ILE A 68 -13.96 -11.34 17.13
C ILE A 68 -13.97 -11.03 15.63
N TYR A 69 -14.09 -12.04 14.77
CA TYR A 69 -14.11 -11.87 13.31
C TYR A 69 -15.17 -10.86 12.83
N PRO A 70 -16.43 -10.86 13.33
CA PRO A 70 -17.44 -9.88 12.92
C PRO A 70 -17.03 -8.44 13.25
N GLU A 71 -16.54 -8.18 14.46
CA GLU A 71 -16.10 -6.84 14.89
C GLU A 71 -14.89 -6.36 14.08
N ALA A 72 -13.93 -7.25 13.80
CA ALA A 72 -12.78 -6.93 12.96
C ALA A 72 -13.20 -6.54 11.52
N LEU A 73 -14.25 -7.17 10.98
CA LEU A 73 -14.80 -6.85 9.67
C LEU A 73 -15.49 -5.48 9.67
N GLU A 74 -16.25 -5.16 10.73
CA GLU A 74 -16.88 -3.84 10.90
C GLU A 74 -15.83 -2.72 10.96
N ILE A 75 -14.72 -2.94 11.68
CA ILE A 75 -13.60 -1.98 11.72
C ILE A 75 -12.99 -1.78 10.33
N ALA A 76 -12.75 -2.87 9.58
CA ALA A 76 -12.18 -2.78 8.23
C ALA A 76 -13.11 -1.98 7.28
N GLU A 77 -14.41 -2.19 7.39
CA GLU A 77 -15.42 -1.47 6.62
C GLU A 77 -15.52 0.01 7.02
N ALA A 78 -15.46 0.32 8.32
CA ALA A 78 -15.42 1.70 8.80
C ALA A 78 -14.21 2.46 8.25
N VAL A 79 -13.03 1.83 8.24
CA VAL A 79 -11.80 2.43 7.68
C VAL A 79 -11.96 2.71 6.18
N ARG A 80 -12.62 1.83 5.42
CA ARG A 80 -12.93 2.05 4.00
C ARG A 80 -13.82 3.28 3.83
N GLN A 81 -14.89 3.39 4.60
CA GLN A 81 -15.82 4.51 4.55
C GLN A 81 -15.16 5.83 4.94
N GLU A 82 -14.31 5.85 5.98
CA GLU A 82 -13.52 7.02 6.36
C GLU A 82 -12.52 7.43 5.26
N PHE A 83 -11.94 6.47 4.56
CA PHE A 83 -11.10 6.77 3.40
C PHE A 83 -11.92 7.40 2.27
N GLU A 84 -13.07 6.84 1.93
CA GLU A 84 -13.93 7.38 0.87
C GLU A 84 -14.39 8.81 1.17
N LYS A 85 -14.84 9.07 2.40
CA LYS A 85 -15.19 10.43 2.86
C LYS A 85 -14.06 11.44 2.66
N ARG A 86 -12.82 11.05 3.00
CA ARG A 86 -11.63 11.91 2.78
C ARG A 86 -11.36 12.17 1.30
N VAL A 87 -11.61 11.19 0.42
CA VAL A 87 -11.40 11.34 -1.03
C VAL A 87 -12.45 12.26 -1.66
N ILE A 88 -13.70 12.21 -1.19
CA ILE A 88 -14.80 13.06 -1.69
C ILE A 88 -14.86 14.43 -1.00
N GLY A 89 -14.04 14.67 0.03
CA GLY A 89 -13.94 15.95 0.73
C GLY A 89 -15.04 16.20 1.77
N GLU A 90 -15.72 15.15 2.21
CA GLU A 90 -16.71 15.21 3.30
C GLU A 90 -15.98 14.97 4.63
N PHE A 91 -15.82 16.04 5.43
CA PHE A 91 -15.19 16.03 6.75
C PHE A 91 -16.16 16.50 7.83
#